data_AF-A0A6N4V3X8-F1
#
_entry.id   AF-A0A6N4V3X8-F1
#
_cell.length_a   1.000
_cell.length_b   1.000
_cell.length_c   1.000
_cell.angle_alpha   90.00
_cell.angle_beta   90.00
_cell.angle_gamma   90.00
#
_symmetry.space_group_name_H-M   'P 1'
#
loop_
_entity.id
_entity.type
_entity.pdbx_description
1 polymer ?
#
loop_
_entity_poly.entity_id
_entity_poly.type
_entity_poly.pdbx_seq_one_letter_code
_entity_poly.pdbx_strand_id
1 'polypeptide(L)'
;MNGHSRLEVIAPDAAQRLTSIADTGLTELLPPAATDLEPPADQSAKLWFDVAKPLMSTSPQRGAAHLHAFVAYADHAQELALHRAQTASESDAQRHAITDWIYWQHLGVLMNDAVASEAPA
;
A
#
# COMPACT_ATOMS: atom_id res chain seq x y z
N MET A 1 -13.45 11.19 10.90
CA MET A 1 -12.18 10.91 11.60
C MET A 1 -11.36 12.19 11.60
N ASN A 2 -11.08 12.78 12.76
CA ASN A 2 -10.29 14.01 12.85
C ASN A 2 -8.80 13.65 12.96
N GLY A 3 -8.13 13.50 11.82
CA GLY A 3 -6.70 13.25 11.73
C GLY A 3 -6.28 13.18 10.26
N HIS A 4 -5.10 13.69 9.94
CA HIS A 4 -4.55 13.62 8.59
C HIS A 4 -4.41 12.16 8.15
N SER A 5 -4.72 11.86 6.89
CA SER A 5 -4.56 10.50 6.36
C SER A 5 -3.08 10.10 6.32
N ARG A 6 -2.78 8.80 6.31
CA ARG A 6 -1.38 8.33 6.18
C ARG A 6 -0.71 8.84 4.92
N LEU A 7 -1.48 8.95 3.81
CA LEU A 7 -1.00 9.53 2.56
C LEU A 7 -0.68 11.02 2.71
N GLU A 8 -1.53 11.77 3.40
CA GLU A 8 -1.34 13.21 3.64
C GLU A 8 -0.06 13.51 4.43
N VAL A 9 0.37 12.58 5.30
CA VAL A 9 1.63 12.68 6.05
C VAL A 9 2.86 12.50 5.17
N ILE A 10 2.83 11.57 4.21
CA ILE A 10 4.00 11.18 3.42
C ILE A 10 4.06 11.83 2.03
N ALA A 11 2.90 12.22 1.49
CA ALA A 11 2.72 12.77 0.15
C ALA A 11 1.53 13.75 0.12
N PRO A 12 1.65 14.93 0.77
CA PRO A 12 0.55 15.90 0.91
C PRO A 12 0.00 16.38 -0.45
N ASP A 13 0.88 16.56 -1.45
CA ASP A 13 0.47 16.96 -2.81
C ASP A 13 -0.41 15.89 -3.48
N ALA A 14 -0.10 14.60 -3.27
CA ALA A 14 -0.90 13.51 -3.81
C ALA A 14 -2.26 13.44 -3.11
N ALA A 15 -2.29 13.62 -1.79
CA ALA A 15 -3.53 13.69 -1.02
C ALA A 15 -4.42 14.85 -1.48
N GLN A 16 -3.85 16.05 -1.66
CA GLN A 16 -4.61 17.23 -2.12
C GLN A 16 -5.17 17.02 -3.54
N ARG A 17 -4.39 16.45 -4.45
CA ARG A 17 -4.87 16.08 -5.79
C ARG A 17 -6.02 15.10 -5.71
N LEU A 18 -5.91 14.05 -4.90
CA LEU A 18 -6.98 13.09 -4.71
C LEU A 18 -8.25 13.77 -4.19
N THR A 19 -8.17 14.65 -3.19
CA THR A 19 -9.32 15.41 -2.67
C THR A 19 -9.98 16.29 -3.73
N SER A 20 -9.21 16.84 -4.68
CA SER A 20 -9.74 17.70 -5.75
C SER A 20 -10.55 16.96 -6.82
N ILE A 21 -10.46 15.62 -6.87
CA ILE A 21 -11.14 14.81 -7.88
C ILE A 21 -12.59 14.58 -7.46
N ALA A 22 -13.52 14.88 -8.35
CA ALA A 22 -14.94 14.61 -8.15
C ALA A 22 -15.21 13.11 -8.00
N ASP A 23 -16.22 12.76 -7.22
CA ASP A 23 -16.58 11.35 -6.94
C ASP A 23 -16.76 10.53 -8.23
N THR A 24 -17.36 11.13 -9.26
CA THR A 24 -17.57 10.49 -10.56
C THR A 24 -16.29 10.14 -11.32
N GLY A 25 -15.16 10.78 -10.97
CA GLY A 25 -13.85 10.55 -11.61
C GLY A 25 -12.94 9.60 -10.82
N LEU A 26 -13.35 9.11 -9.65
CA LEU A 26 -12.50 8.25 -8.82
C LEU A 26 -12.13 6.94 -9.50
N THR A 27 -13.08 6.32 -10.23
CA THR A 27 -12.85 5.08 -10.98
C THR A 27 -11.80 5.25 -12.08
N GLU A 28 -11.67 6.44 -12.66
CA GLU A 28 -10.68 6.71 -13.73
C GLU A 28 -9.24 6.72 -13.22
N LEU A 29 -9.04 6.80 -11.91
CA LEU A 29 -7.71 6.73 -11.27
C LEU A 29 -7.22 5.29 -11.06
N LEU A 30 -8.12 4.33 -11.17
CA LEU A 30 -7.82 2.93 -10.91
C LEU A 30 -7.30 2.26 -12.18
N PRO A 31 -6.36 1.31 -12.05
CA PRO A 31 -6.03 0.42 -13.15
C PRO A 31 -7.29 -0.37 -13.56
N PRO A 32 -7.40 -0.77 -14.84
CA PRO A 32 -8.50 -1.59 -15.30
C PRO A 32 -8.67 -2.82 -14.40
N ALA A 33 -9.91 -3.06 -13.95
CA ALA A 33 -10.20 -4.24 -13.15
C ALA A 33 -9.89 -5.51 -13.95
N ALA A 34 -9.31 -6.50 -13.28
CA ALA A 34 -9.21 -7.83 -13.85
C ALA A 34 -10.62 -8.39 -14.08
N THR A 35 -10.77 -9.28 -15.06
CA THR A 35 -12.05 -9.95 -15.36
C THR A 35 -12.56 -10.79 -14.18
N ASP A 36 -11.65 -11.16 -13.27
CA ASP A 36 -11.96 -11.86 -12.03
C ASP A 36 -12.11 -10.86 -10.86
N LEU A 37 -13.27 -10.88 -10.22
CA LEU A 37 -13.63 -10.02 -9.10
C LEU A 37 -13.50 -10.73 -7.75
N GLU A 38 -13.00 -11.97 -7.73
CA GLU A 38 -12.80 -12.70 -6.49
C GLU A 38 -11.88 -11.90 -5.54
N PRO A 39 -12.30 -11.67 -4.28
CA PRO A 39 -11.48 -10.90 -3.35
C PRO A 39 -10.16 -11.62 -3.06
N PRO A 40 -9.02 -10.90 -3.11
CA PRO A 40 -7.75 -11.49 -2.71
C PRO A 40 -7.82 -11.96 -1.25
N ALA A 41 -7.26 -13.13 -0.97
CA ALA A 41 -7.23 -13.68 0.38
C ALA A 41 -6.43 -12.76 1.32
N ASP A 42 -7.03 -12.30 2.41
CA ASP A 42 -6.36 -11.40 3.37
C ASP A 42 -5.32 -12.17 4.21
N GLN A 43 -4.04 -11.97 3.88
CA GLN A 43 -2.88 -12.51 4.58
C GLN A 43 -2.18 -11.45 5.44
N SER A 44 -2.80 -10.29 5.66
CA SER A 44 -2.17 -9.13 6.34
C SER A 44 -1.58 -9.50 7.69
N ALA A 45 -2.29 -10.28 8.50
CA ALA A 45 -1.80 -10.68 9.83
C ALA A 45 -0.54 -11.55 9.76
N LYS A 46 -0.50 -12.50 8.82
CA LYS A 46 0.66 -13.38 8.60
C LYS A 46 1.85 -12.57 8.10
N LEU A 47 1.65 -11.76 7.07
CA LEU A 47 2.72 -10.96 6.46
C LEU A 47 3.25 -9.90 7.42
N TRP A 48 2.38 -9.29 8.25
CA TRP A 48 2.83 -8.38 9.31
C TRP A 48 3.74 -9.07 10.33
N PHE A 49 3.41 -10.32 10.70
CA PHE A 49 4.30 -11.11 11.54
C PHE A 49 5.64 -11.39 10.84
N ASP A 50 5.63 -11.67 9.54
CA ASP A 50 6.84 -11.86 8.74
C ASP A 50 7.71 -10.59 8.67
N VAL A 51 7.12 -9.39 8.64
CA VAL A 51 7.83 -8.10 8.74
C VAL A 51 8.57 -7.96 10.07
N ALA A 52 7.98 -8.43 11.17
CA ALA A 52 8.56 -8.30 12.51
C ALA A 52 9.65 -9.34 12.80
N LYS A 53 9.57 -10.54 12.20
CA LYS A 53 10.52 -11.65 12.46
C LYS A 53 12.00 -11.28 12.32
N PRO A 54 12.47 -10.62 11.24
CA PRO A 54 13.88 -10.32 11.08
C PRO A 54 14.44 -9.41 12.19
N LEU A 55 13.60 -8.54 12.75
CA LEU A 55 14.00 -7.62 13.83
C LEU A 55 14.32 -8.34 15.15
N MET A 56 13.90 -9.59 15.30
CA MET A 56 14.22 -10.43 16.46
C MET A 56 15.57 -11.15 16.32
N SER A 57 16.21 -11.07 15.14
CA SER A 57 17.48 -11.73 14.85
C SER A 57 18.68 -10.84 15.16
N THR A 58 19.81 -11.46 15.50
CA THR A 58 21.12 -10.79 15.61
C THR A 58 21.91 -10.79 14.30
N SER A 59 21.34 -11.35 13.22
CA SER A 59 21.99 -11.40 11.91
C SER A 59 22.36 -10.00 11.40
N PRO A 60 23.56 -9.82 10.80
CA PRO A 60 23.90 -8.58 10.12
C PRO A 60 23.00 -8.32 8.90
N GLN A 61 22.39 -9.35 8.30
CA GLN A 61 21.45 -9.23 7.17
C GLN A 61 19.99 -8.95 7.59
N ARG A 62 19.72 -8.71 8.88
CA ARG A 62 18.34 -8.51 9.36
C ARG A 62 17.63 -7.30 8.74
N GLY A 63 18.37 -6.26 8.34
CA GLY A 63 17.85 -5.07 7.66
C GLY A 63 17.23 -5.42 6.31
N ALA A 64 18.05 -5.96 5.41
CA ALA A 64 17.60 -6.46 4.11
C ALA A 64 16.43 -7.45 4.23
N ALA A 65 16.50 -8.41 5.16
CA ALA A 65 15.41 -9.37 5.37
C ALA A 65 14.10 -8.69 5.85
N HIS A 66 14.20 -7.66 6.69
CA HIS A 66 13.05 -6.84 7.10
C HIS A 66 12.46 -6.07 5.92
N LEU A 67 13.30 -5.40 5.11
CA LEU A 67 12.85 -4.62 3.97
C LEU A 67 12.16 -5.50 2.91
N HIS A 68 12.71 -6.67 2.60
CA HIS A 68 12.07 -7.63 1.69
C HIS A 68 10.71 -8.12 2.22
N ALA A 69 10.62 -8.42 3.52
CA ALA A 69 9.33 -8.79 4.12
C ALA A 69 8.33 -7.62 4.10
N PHE A 70 8.82 -6.38 4.25
CA PHE A 70 8.00 -5.19 4.18
C PHE A 70 7.46 -4.98 2.77
N VAL A 71 8.28 -5.12 1.72
CA VAL A 71 7.83 -5.05 0.32
C VAL A 71 6.68 -6.04 0.09
N ALA A 72 6.84 -7.31 0.51
CA ALA A 72 5.79 -8.31 0.36
C ALA A 72 4.48 -7.94 1.10
N TYR A 73 4.58 -7.33 2.29
CA TYR A 73 3.42 -6.83 3.01
C TYR A 73 2.77 -5.63 2.32
N ALA A 74 3.56 -4.68 1.82
CA ALA A 74 3.07 -3.50 1.12
C ALA A 74 2.37 -3.87 -0.19
N ASP A 75 2.92 -4.81 -0.96
CA ASP A 75 2.31 -5.34 -2.18
C ASP A 75 0.95 -5.97 -1.87
N HIS A 76 0.88 -6.81 -0.84
CA HIS A 76 -0.39 -7.42 -0.43
C HIS A 76 -1.42 -6.39 0.05
N ALA A 77 -0.99 -5.41 0.83
CA ALA A 77 -1.87 -4.36 1.31
C ALA A 77 -2.37 -3.44 0.17
N GLN A 78 -1.52 -3.22 -0.84
CA GLN A 78 -1.88 -2.54 -2.08
C GLN A 78 -2.94 -3.31 -2.86
N GLU A 79 -2.79 -4.64 -3.03
CA GLU A 79 -3.79 -5.49 -3.71
C GLU A 79 -5.16 -5.44 -3.03
N LEU A 80 -5.20 -5.58 -1.69
CA LEU A 80 -6.44 -5.47 -0.92
C LEU A 80 -7.08 -4.09 -1.05
N ALA A 81 -6.28 -3.01 -1.01
CA ALA A 81 -6.78 -1.65 -1.15
C ALA A 81 -7.33 -1.38 -2.57
N LEU A 82 -6.65 -1.89 -3.60
CA LEU A 82 -7.12 -1.79 -4.98
C LEU A 82 -8.45 -2.51 -5.19
N HIS A 83 -8.57 -3.75 -4.70
CA HIS A 83 -9.83 -4.50 -4.79
C HIS A 83 -10.98 -3.76 -4.09
N ARG A 84 -10.73 -3.20 -2.89
CA ARG A 84 -11.72 -2.36 -2.18
C ARG A 84 -12.10 -1.12 -2.98
N ALA A 85 -11.13 -0.46 -3.62
CA ALA A 85 -11.42 0.72 -4.44
C ALA A 85 -12.23 0.38 -5.70
N GLN A 86 -12.00 -0.79 -6.30
CA GLN A 86 -12.74 -1.25 -7.49
C GLN A 86 -14.16 -1.71 -7.16
N THR A 87 -14.41 -2.18 -5.94
CA THR A 87 -15.70 -2.77 -5.52
C THR A 87 -16.53 -1.88 -4.60
N ALA A 88 -16.00 -0.74 -4.16
CA ALA A 88 -16.71 0.21 -3.31
C ALA A 88 -17.97 0.76 -3.99
N SER A 89 -19.11 0.66 -3.30
CA SER A 89 -20.39 1.22 -3.77
C SER A 89 -20.57 2.70 -3.43
N GLU A 90 -19.89 3.17 -2.37
CA GLU A 90 -19.95 4.55 -1.87
C GLU A 90 -18.68 5.31 -2.25
N SER A 91 -18.81 6.56 -2.70
CA SER A 91 -17.68 7.39 -3.15
C SER A 91 -16.67 7.67 -2.04
N ASP A 92 -17.15 7.92 -0.82
CA ASP A 92 -16.28 8.13 0.35
C ASP A 92 -15.44 6.88 0.67
N ALA A 93 -16.04 5.69 0.57
CA ALA A 93 -15.33 4.43 0.77
C ALA A 93 -14.32 4.18 -0.36
N GLN A 94 -14.71 4.47 -1.60
CA GLN A 94 -13.82 4.37 -2.76
C GLN A 94 -12.61 5.29 -2.62
N ARG A 95 -12.82 6.55 -2.23
CA ARG A 95 -11.76 7.53 -2.01
C ARG A 95 -10.80 7.11 -0.91
N HIS A 96 -11.32 6.58 0.21
CA HIS A 96 -10.47 6.03 1.27
C HIS A 96 -9.64 4.85 0.78
N ALA A 97 -10.23 3.93 0.02
CA ALA A 97 -9.51 2.80 -0.55
C ALA A 97 -8.43 3.24 -1.56
N ILE A 98 -8.70 4.26 -2.40
CA ILE A 98 -7.70 4.87 -3.30
C ILE A 98 -6.58 5.52 -2.48
N THR A 99 -6.91 6.22 -1.39
CA THR A 99 -5.92 6.83 -0.49
C THR A 99 -4.96 5.77 0.08
N ASP A 100 -5.51 4.65 0.56
CA ASP A 100 -4.73 3.52 1.08
C ASP A 100 -3.91 2.85 -0.02
N TRP A 101 -4.48 2.69 -1.22
CA TRP A 101 -3.79 2.09 -2.36
C TRP A 101 -2.56 2.91 -2.77
N ILE A 102 -2.69 4.23 -2.92
CA ILE A 102 -1.59 5.14 -3.24
C ILE A 102 -0.55 5.15 -2.12
N TYR A 103 -0.98 5.13 -0.86
CA TYR A 103 -0.09 5.05 0.29
C TYR A 103 0.79 3.79 0.24
N TRP A 104 0.21 2.62 -0.04
CA TRP A 104 0.96 1.37 -0.12
C TRP A 104 1.87 1.31 -1.34
N GLN A 105 1.47 1.87 -2.49
CA GLN A 105 2.36 2.05 -3.64
C GLN A 105 3.59 2.87 -3.27
N HIS A 106 3.40 4.01 -2.60
CA HIS A 106 4.50 4.88 -2.21
C HIS A 106 5.46 4.18 -1.23
N LEU A 107 4.94 3.47 -0.23
CA LEU A 107 5.77 2.68 0.67
C LEU A 107 6.51 1.55 -0.05
N GLY A 108 5.85 0.84 -0.96
CA GLY A 108 6.45 -0.23 -1.74
C GLY A 108 7.65 0.24 -2.55
N VAL A 109 7.53 1.40 -3.21
CA VAL A 109 8.65 2.03 -3.94
C VAL A 109 9.79 2.40 -2.99
N LEU A 110 9.50 3.08 -1.88
CA LEU A 110 10.52 3.46 -0.89
C LEU A 110 11.30 2.25 -0.35
N MET A 111 10.60 1.16 -0.05
CA MET A 111 11.26 -0.05 0.48
C MET A 111 12.06 -0.77 -0.61
N ASN A 112 11.58 -0.82 -1.85
CA ASN A 112 12.35 -1.38 -2.97
C ASN A 112 13.62 -0.57 -3.27
N ASP A 113 13.55 0.77 -3.22
CA ASP A 113 14.72 1.64 -3.38
C ASP A 113 15.75 1.40 -2.26
N ALA A 114 15.27 1.21 -1.02
CA ALA A 114 16.12 0.86 0.12
C ALA A 114 16.79 -0.52 -0.05
N VAL A 115 16.05 -1.53 -0.50
CA VAL A 115 16.60 -2.86 -0.83
C VAL A 115 17.69 -2.75 -1.90
N ALA A 116 17.44 -1.99 -2.98
CA ALA A 116 18.42 -1.81 -4.06
C ALA A 116 19.69 -1.12 -3.58
N SER A 117 19.58 -0.24 -2.58
CA SER A 117 20.71 0.47 -1.97
C SER A 117 21.53 -0.39 -1.00
N GLU A 118 20.94 -1.44 -0.41
CA GLU A 118 21.64 -2.40 0.48
C GLU A 118 22.34 -3.54 -0.29
N ALA A 119 22.09 -3.71 -1.59
CA ALA A 119 22.70 -4.76 -2.38
C ALA A 119 24.23 -4.54 -2.55
N PRO A 120 25.09 -5.55 -2.31
CA PRO A 120 26.53 -5.41 -2.55
C PRO A 120 26.81 -5.22 -4.05
N ALA A 121 27.74 -4.30 -4.36
CA ALA A 121 28.20 -3.98 -5.72
C ALA A 121 28.92 -5.16 -6.40
#